data_AF-A0A960T2Y0-F1
#
_entry.id   AF-A0A960T2Y0-F1
#
_cell.length_a   1.000
_cell.length_b   1.000
_cell.length_c   1.000
_cell.angle_alpha   90.00
_cell.angle_beta   90.00
_cell.angle_gamma   90.00
#
_symmetry.space_group_name_H-M   'P 1'
#
loop_
_entity.id
_entity.type
_entity.pdbx_description
1 polymer ?
#
loop_
_entity_poly.entity_id
_entity_poly.type
_entity_poly.pdbx_seq_one_letter_code
_entity_poly.pdbx_strand_id
1 'polypeptide(L)' 'RSDTFTVRGYGEARDASGKVLARSWCEAVVQRVPTFVDPRDEEHTAMKDLSPVNERFGRRFEIVSFRRVPKAEI' A
#
# COMPACT_ATOMS: atom_id res chain seq x y z
N ARG A 1 -7.02 -15.44 -7.46
CA ARG A 1 -6.89 -15.29 -5.99
C ARG A 1 -6.56 -13.84 -5.71
N SER A 2 -7.45 -13.11 -5.05
CA SER A 2 -7.24 -11.72 -4.65
C SER A 2 -6.96 -11.71 -3.16
N ASP A 3 -5.87 -11.07 -2.75
CA ASP A 3 -5.50 -10.94 -1.35
C ASP A 3 -5.83 -9.52 -0.88
N THR A 4 -6.35 -9.38 0.34
CA THR A 4 -6.67 -8.09 0.96
C THR A 4 -5.88 -7.96 2.26
N PHE A 5 -5.27 -6.79 2.45
CA PHE A 5 -4.36 -6.50 3.55
C PHE A 5 -4.82 -5.25 4.28
N THR A 6 -4.68 -5.23 5.59
CA THR A 6 -4.79 -4.01 6.38
C THR A 6 -3.38 -3.54 6.74
N VAL A 7 -3.03 -2.33 6.33
CA VAL A 7 -1.74 -1.70 6.60
C VAL A 7 -1.94 -0.56 7.57
N ARG A 8 -1.23 -0.57 8.71
CA ARG A 8 -1.27 0.51 9.70
C ARG A 8 0.03 1.30 9.67
N GLY A 9 -0.09 2.62 9.56
CA GLY A 9 1.02 3.57 9.57
C GLY A 9 1.02 4.43 10.84
N TYR A 10 2.21 4.76 11.33
CA TYR A 10 2.45 5.69 12.44
C TYR A 10 3.38 6.82 11.97
N GLY A 11 3.08 8.04 12.39
CA GLY A 11 3.95 9.19 12.17
C GLY A 11 3.98 10.11 13.39
N GLU A 12 5.11 10.76 13.59
CA GLU A 12 5.29 11.76 14.63
C GLU A 12 6.09 12.97 14.14
N ALA A 13 5.72 14.15 14.64
CA ALA A 13 6.48 15.38 14.43
C ALA A 13 7.30 15.68 15.68
N ARG A 14 8.56 16.08 15.50
CA ARG A 14 9.50 16.38 16.60
C ARG A 14 10.07 17.79 16.44
N ASP A 15 10.36 18.46 17.55
CA ASP A 15 11.11 19.72 17.54
C ASP A 15 12.62 19.49 17.40
N ALA A 16 13.39 20.58 17.37
CA ALA A 16 14.86 20.55 17.26
C ALA A 16 15.56 19.83 18.44
N SER A 17 14.89 19.71 19.59
CA SER A 17 15.39 18.95 20.74
C SER A 17 15.01 17.46 20.68
N GLY A 18 14.26 17.04 19.66
CA GLY A 18 13.76 15.69 19.50
C GLY A 18 12.47 15.39 20.28
N LYS A 19 11.88 16.38 20.95
CA LYS A 19 10.62 16.21 21.67
C LYS A 19 9.46 16.04 20.69
N VAL A 20 8.65 15.02 20.91
CA VAL A 20 7.46 14.75 20.09
C VAL A 20 6.39 15.81 20.34
N LEU A 21 6.02 16.52 19.28
CA LEU A 21 4.99 17.56 19.28
C LEU A 21 3.62 17.00 18.89
N ALA A 22 3.57 16.05 17.97
CA ALA A 22 2.33 15.45 17.50
C ALA A 22 2.54 14.00 17.07
N ARG A 23 1.46 13.21 17.14
CA ARG A 23 1.39 11.83 16.66
C ARG A 23 0.14 11.61 15.83
N SER A 24 0.25 10.80 14.78
CA SER A 24 -0.89 10.38 13.99
C SER A 24 -0.72 8.93 13.56
N TRP A 25 -1.85 8.24 13.48
CA TRP A 25 -1.94 6.89 12.96
C TRP A 25 -2.94 6.86 11.83
N CYS A 26 -2.67 6.05 10.82
CA CYS A 26 -3.59 5.78 9.73
C CYS A 26 -3.66 4.28 9.46
N GLU A 27 -4.76 3.87 8.86
CA GLU A 27 -5.00 2.50 8.45
C GLU A 27 -5.54 2.53 7.03
N ALA A 28 -4.94 1.71 6.17
CA ALA A 28 -5.35 1.53 4.79
C ALA A 28 -5.71 0.07 4.55
N VAL A 29 -6.86 -0.18 3.94
CA VAL A 29 -7.17 -1.50 3.37
C VAL A 29 -6.70 -1.50 1.93
N VAL A 30 -5.82 -2.44 1.60
CA VAL A 30 -5.20 -2.56 0.28
C VAL A 30 -5.54 -3.91 -0.31
N GLN A 31 -5.95 -3.95 -1.57
CA GLN A 31 -6.24 -5.17 -2.29
C GLN A 31 -5.23 -5.38 -3.41
N ARG A 32 -4.70 -6.60 -3.53
CA ARG A 32 -3.97 -7.03 -4.74
C ARG A 32 -4.97 -7.57 -5.75
N VAL A 33 -5.04 -6.93 -6.91
CA VAL A 33 -5.93 -7.33 -8.00
C VAL A 33 -5.18 -8.18 -9.04
N PRO A 34 -5.87 -8.94 -9.89
CA PRO A 34 -5.24 -9.71 -10.96
C PRO A 34 -4.54 -8.83 -12.01
N THR A 35 -4.95 -7.58 -12.23
CA THR A 35 -4.30 -6.73 -13.23
C THR A 35 -2.85 -6.42 -12.85
N PHE A 36 -1.97 -6.38 -13.85
CA PHE A 36 -0.60 -5.90 -13.65
C PHE A 36 -0.53 -4.38 -13.47
N VAL A 37 0.59 -3.87 -12.96
CA VAL A 37 0.81 -2.43 -12.80
C VAL A 37 0.76 -1.74 -14.17
N ASP A 38 1.55 -2.24 -15.12
CA ASP A 38 1.51 -1.81 -16.52
C ASP A 38 0.43 -2.59 -17.27
N PRO A 39 -0.60 -1.90 -17.82
CA PRO A 39 -1.73 -2.56 -18.48
C PRO A 39 -1.39 -3.16 -19.86
N ARG A 40 -0.16 -3.00 -20.35
CA ARG A 40 0.29 -3.66 -21.58
C ARG A 40 0.35 -5.18 -21.46
N ASP A 41 0.61 -5.69 -20.25
CA ASP A 41 0.51 -7.13 -19.98
C ASP A 41 -0.89 -7.45 -19.45
N GLU A 42 -1.56 -8.38 -20.13
CA GLU A 42 -2.84 -8.90 -19.69
C GLU A 42 -2.71 -9.74 -18.42
N GLU A 43 -3.81 -9.95 -17.72
CA GLU A 43 -3.83 -10.66 -16.43
C GLU A 43 -3.22 -12.07 -16.50
N HIS A 44 -3.35 -12.72 -17.65
CA HIS A 44 -2.91 -14.09 -17.88
C HIS A 44 -1.56 -14.18 -18.60
N THR A 45 -0.87 -13.06 -18.87
CA THR A 45 0.48 -13.06 -19.45
C THR A 45 1.42 -13.90 -18.58
N ALA A 46 2.18 -14.79 -19.23
CA ALA A 46 3.12 -15.66 -18.54
C ALA A 46 4.28 -14.84 -17.97
N MET A 47 4.81 -15.27 -16.82
CA MET A 47 5.86 -14.52 -16.09
C MET A 47 7.11 -14.26 -16.93
N LYS A 48 7.42 -15.13 -17.90
CA LYS A 48 8.57 -15.00 -18.81
C LYS A 48 8.39 -13.94 -19.91
N ASP A 49 7.15 -13.52 -20.16
CA ASP A 49 6.76 -12.64 -21.25
C ASP A 49 6.34 -11.25 -20.73
N LEU A 50 6.60 -10.96 -19.45
CA LEU A 50 6.23 -9.69 -18.83
C LEU A 50 7.12 -8.56 -19.33
N SER A 51 6.53 -7.37 -19.41
CA SER A 51 7.28 -6.14 -19.56
C SER A 51 8.24 -5.93 -18.36
N PRO A 52 9.38 -5.24 -18.55
CA PRO A 52 10.32 -4.96 -17.46
C PRO A 52 9.70 -4.22 -16.27
N VAL A 53 8.62 -3.47 -16.50
CA VAL A 53 7.84 -2.79 -15.44
C VAL A 53 7.14 -3.83 -14.56
N ASN A 54 6.47 -4.81 -15.16
CA ASN A 54 5.73 -5.83 -14.43
C ASN A 54 6.62 -6.92 -13.84
N GLU A 55 7.80 -7.18 -14.41
CA GLU A 55 8.82 -8.01 -13.74
C GLU A 55 9.27 -7.36 -12.43
N ARG A 56 9.43 -6.03 -12.42
CA ARG A 56 9.89 -5.29 -11.24
C ARG A 56 8.81 -5.05 -10.19
N PHE A 57 7.61 -4.67 -10.62
CA PHE A 57 6.53 -4.20 -9.73
C PHE A 57 5.36 -5.18 -9.61
N GLY A 58 5.19 -6.09 -10.56
CA GLY A 58 4.20 -7.16 -10.52
C GLY A 58 2.75 -6.67 -10.63
N ARG A 59 1.89 -7.31 -9.83
CA ARG A 59 0.45 -7.07 -9.81
C ARG A 59 0.13 -5.73 -9.15
N ARG A 60 -0.93 -5.08 -9.64
CA ARG A 60 -1.43 -3.82 -9.10
C ARG A 60 -2.02 -4.02 -7.71
N PHE A 61 -1.80 -3.03 -6.87
CA PHE A 61 -2.46 -2.89 -5.58
C PHE A 61 -3.34 -1.65 -5.60
N GLU A 62 -4.53 -1.77 -5.03
CA GLU A 62 -5.50 -0.69 -4.94
C GLU A 62 -5.80 -0.41 -3.47
N ILE A 63 -5.82 0.88 -3.09
CA ILE A 63 -6.26 1.30 -1.76
C ILE A 63 -7.79 1.33 -1.78
N VAL A 64 -8.40 0.35 -1.11
CA VAL A 64 -9.86 0.20 -1.03
C VAL A 64 -10.46 1.18 -0.03
N SER A 65 -9.77 1.41 1.08
CA SER A 65 -10.19 2.41 2.07
C SER A 65 -8.98 2.95 2.83
N PHE A 66 -9.16 4.16 3.36
CA PHE A 66 -8.19 4.82 4.21
C PHE A 66 -8.91 5.55 5.33
N ARG A 67 -8.39 5.42 6.55
CA ARG A 67 -8.89 6.19 7.70
C ARG A 67 -7.75 6.64 8.59
N ARG A 68 -7.98 7.77 9.28
CA ARG A 68 -7.19 8.13 10.47
C ARG A 68 -7.63 7.25 11.64
N VAL A 69 -6.67 6.73 12.39
CA VAL A 69 -6.94 5.94 13.59
C VAL A 69 -6.84 6.86 14.81
N PRO A 70 -7.91 7.02 15.61
CA PRO A 70 -7.87 7.84 16.81
C PRO A 70 -7.05 7.15 17.91
N LYS A 71 -6.48 7.94 18.83
CA LYS A 71 -5.61 7.44 19.91
C LYS A 71 -6.25 6.35 20.78
N ALA A 72 -7.58 6.34 20.91
CA ALA A 72 -8.30 5.34 21.69
C ALA A 72 -8.30 3.94 21.06
N GLU A 73 -7.95 3.81 19.78
CA GLU A 73 -7.89 2.55 19.02
C GLU A 73 -6.46 2.09 18.71
N ILE A 74 -5.47 2.72 19.37
CA ILE A 74 -4.04 2.40 19.25
C ILE A 74 -3.63 1.47 20.38
#